data_AF-A0A7Y2NB59-F1
#
_entry.id   AF-A0A7Y2NB59-F1
#
_cell.length_a   1.000
_cell.length_b   1.000
_cell.length_c   1.000
_cell.angle_alpha   90.00
_cell.angle_beta   90.00
_cell.angle_gamma   90.00
#
_symmetry.space_group_name_H-M   'P 1'
#
loop_
_entity.id
_entity.type
_entity.pdbx_description
1 polymer ?
#
loop_
_entity_poly.entity_id
_entity_poly.type
_entity_poly.pdbx_seq_one_letter_code
_entity_poly.pdbx_strand_id
1 'polypeptide(L)'
;MQTRQAANQSRGHTLAKGIRNTHSQRVYSTRCQQHEAYSSAVTNERPLDLIVFGATSFVGQIICSHLVSRHGTDGPLRWAIAGRSADKLAQVSAETGADVERIVADATDAADMGQLAERTRVVLSTVGPYALYGSELVAAAASAGTDYCDLAGEPQWIQQMIDLHQGTAEQSGARIVNACGFDSIPSDLGVWFTQQKSMQQFDEYCRMVAMRVSGLKGAASGGTFASMINVMNDVAANPKLRKVLGNPFALAPDGMRHGVNQPNVTIPQHDDVSGQWVGPFVMASINTRIVHRSHALLGRPWGDDFTYDEAMLMGDGPLGAAKAAALAGGLGGVMGAAAIGPVRKVLERFGPKPGTGPSPEAQEAGYFSLRFFGDTLSGDTIRTKVTGDRDPGYGSTAKMIGETAVALLDLDRTTTAGGLHTPASAFGGGLIDPLVEHAGLTFSVVD
;
A
#
# COMPACT_ATOMS: atom_id res chain seq x y z
N MET A 1 26.24 -31.16 72.44
CA MET A 1 26.69 -32.58 72.52
C MET A 1 27.68 -32.82 71.39
N GLN A 2 28.92 -33.11 71.74
CA GLN A 2 30.03 -33.41 70.82
C GLN A 2 30.00 -34.87 70.33
N THR A 3 30.82 -35.14 69.31
CA THR A 3 31.33 -36.44 68.77
C THR A 3 30.41 -37.19 67.79
N ARG A 4 30.84 -37.70 66.62
CA ARG A 4 32.10 -38.37 66.15
C ARG A 4 32.22 -38.23 64.61
N GLN A 5 33.40 -37.92 64.03
CA GLN A 5 34.39 -38.83 63.38
C GLN A 5 33.83 -39.67 62.21
N ALA A 6 34.54 -39.97 61.12
CA ALA A 6 35.84 -39.63 60.56
C ALA A 6 35.91 -40.28 59.15
N ALA A 7 36.77 -39.73 58.29
CA ALA A 7 37.04 -40.21 56.93
C ALA A 7 37.79 -41.56 56.90
N ASN A 8 37.68 -42.29 55.78
CA ASN A 8 38.66 -43.31 55.42
C ASN A 8 39.07 -43.22 53.93
N GLN A 9 40.38 -43.29 53.76
CA GLN A 9 41.24 -43.45 52.58
C GLN A 9 40.86 -44.72 51.76
N SER A 10 41.32 -45.04 50.55
CA SER A 10 42.09 -44.42 49.46
C SER A 10 42.25 -45.51 48.36
N ARG A 11 42.76 -45.11 47.18
CA ARG A 11 43.53 -45.89 46.18
C ARG A 11 42.78 -46.63 45.07
N GLY A 12 43.06 -46.16 43.85
CA GLY A 12 43.02 -46.90 42.59
C GLY A 12 43.70 -46.06 41.49
N HIS A 13 44.88 -46.50 41.05
CA HIS A 13 45.81 -45.78 40.17
C HIS A 13 45.55 -46.09 38.67
N THR A 14 45.64 -45.05 37.83
CA THR A 14 46.25 -45.03 36.46
C THR A 14 45.54 -45.72 35.27
N LEU A 15 45.20 -44.96 34.21
CA LEU A 15 45.72 -45.00 32.80
C LEU A 15 44.74 -44.49 31.72
N ALA A 16 45.34 -43.94 30.66
CA ALA A 16 44.86 -43.68 29.28
C ALA A 16 44.03 -42.39 29.05
N LYS A 17 44.63 -41.34 28.46
CA LYS A 17 44.95 -41.08 27.03
C LYS A 17 43.75 -40.55 26.24
N GLY A 18 43.99 -39.42 25.58
CA GLY A 18 42.99 -38.60 24.91
C GLY A 18 42.40 -39.20 23.64
N ILE A 19 41.20 -38.70 23.33
CA ILE A 19 40.59 -38.76 22.01
C ILE A 19 40.03 -37.36 21.71
N ARG A 20 40.39 -36.87 20.53
CA ARG A 20 40.12 -35.55 19.97
C ARG A 20 38.63 -35.38 19.72
N ASN A 21 38.09 -34.19 20.02
CA ASN A 21 36.81 -33.75 19.45
C ASN A 21 37.06 -32.73 18.33
N THR A 22 37.68 -33.18 17.24
CA THR A 22 37.94 -32.41 16.02
C THR A 22 36.82 -32.54 14.98
N HIS A 23 35.65 -33.08 15.36
CA HIS A 23 34.51 -33.26 14.46
C HIS A 23 33.49 -32.11 14.54
N SER A 24 33.32 -31.46 15.70
CA SER A 24 32.33 -30.40 15.83
C SER A 24 32.76 -29.11 15.12
N GLN A 25 34.03 -28.70 15.20
CA GLN A 25 34.50 -27.46 14.55
C GLN A 25 34.58 -27.52 13.02
N ARG A 26 34.77 -28.71 12.42
CA ARG A 26 34.73 -28.84 10.95
C ARG A 26 33.30 -28.72 10.41
N VAL A 27 32.31 -29.27 11.10
CA VAL A 27 30.91 -29.25 10.64
C VAL A 27 30.31 -27.84 10.67
N TYR A 28 30.70 -26.97 11.61
CA TYR A 28 30.29 -25.56 11.58
C TYR A 28 30.99 -24.74 10.48
N SER A 29 32.26 -25.02 10.20
CA SER A 29 33.02 -24.33 9.15
C SER A 29 32.53 -24.70 7.73
N THR A 30 32.16 -25.96 7.48
CA THR A 30 31.68 -26.36 6.14
C THR A 30 30.25 -25.90 5.87
N ARG A 31 29.41 -25.73 6.91
CA ARG A 31 28.03 -25.23 6.78
C ARG A 31 27.98 -23.71 6.56
N CYS A 32 28.88 -22.94 7.18
CA CYS A 32 29.08 -21.52 6.85
C CYS A 32 29.63 -21.34 5.43
N GLN A 33 30.60 -22.15 5.02
CA GLN A 33 31.15 -22.07 3.66
C GLN A 33 30.16 -22.54 2.58
N GLN A 34 29.27 -23.49 2.90
CA GLN A 34 28.16 -23.86 2.01
C GLN A 34 27.03 -22.82 2.01
N HIS A 35 26.76 -22.10 3.12
CA HIS A 35 25.82 -20.97 3.10
C HIS A 35 26.39 -19.78 2.32
N GLU A 36 27.67 -19.47 2.45
CA GLU A 36 28.34 -18.43 1.65
C GLU A 36 28.44 -18.82 0.16
N ALA A 37 28.68 -20.10 -0.15
CA ALA A 37 28.76 -20.58 -1.54
C ALA A 37 27.38 -20.83 -2.19
N TYR A 38 26.31 -21.00 -1.42
CA TYR A 38 24.93 -21.07 -1.95
C TYR A 38 24.27 -19.70 -2.02
N SER A 39 24.73 -18.74 -1.21
CA SER A 39 24.37 -17.31 -1.33
C SER A 39 25.07 -16.59 -2.48
N SER A 40 26.09 -17.21 -3.09
CA SER A 40 26.81 -16.66 -4.24
C SER A 40 26.30 -17.17 -5.61
N ALA A 41 25.15 -17.86 -5.64
CA ALA A 41 24.54 -18.31 -6.88
C ALA A 41 23.33 -17.43 -7.22
N VAL A 42 23.60 -16.42 -8.06
CA VAL A 42 22.69 -15.44 -8.68
C VAL A 42 22.32 -14.23 -7.80
N THR A 43 23.30 -13.45 -7.36
CA THR A 43 23.09 -12.00 -7.33
C THR A 43 23.33 -11.49 -8.75
N ASN A 44 22.28 -11.44 -9.56
CA ASN A 44 22.25 -10.43 -10.62
C ASN A 44 22.33 -9.09 -9.85
N GLU A 45 23.53 -8.54 -9.66
CA GLU A 45 23.69 -7.25 -8.99
C GLU A 45 23.00 -6.21 -9.86
N ARG A 46 21.74 -5.93 -9.52
CA ARG A 46 20.96 -4.92 -10.22
C ARG A 46 21.63 -3.57 -9.98
N PRO A 47 21.95 -2.81 -11.04
CA PRO A 47 22.72 -1.57 -10.92
C PRO A 47 21.97 -0.48 -10.15
N LEU A 48 20.63 -0.56 -10.12
CA LEU A 48 19.77 0.38 -9.42
C LEU A 48 19.03 -0.32 -8.28
N ASP A 49 18.82 0.42 -7.20
CA ASP A 49 17.95 0.03 -6.11
C ASP A 49 16.51 0.42 -6.42
N LEU A 50 16.28 1.65 -6.93
CA LEU A 50 14.95 2.17 -7.20
C LEU A 50 14.86 2.87 -8.57
N ILE A 51 13.78 2.61 -9.31
CA ILE A 51 13.37 3.42 -10.47
C ILE A 51 12.02 4.07 -10.18
N VAL A 52 11.94 5.39 -10.38
CA VAL A 52 10.67 6.15 -10.37
C VAL A 52 10.15 6.27 -11.81
N PHE A 53 9.24 5.38 -12.20
CA PHE A 53 8.59 5.41 -13.50
C PHE A 53 7.35 6.33 -13.49
N GLY A 54 7.32 7.26 -14.44
CA GLY A 54 6.35 8.36 -14.44
C GLY A 54 6.87 9.60 -13.70
N ALA A 55 8.19 9.78 -13.60
CA ALA A 55 8.80 10.95 -12.96
C ALA A 55 8.32 12.30 -13.54
N THR A 56 7.89 12.32 -14.80
CA THR A 56 7.32 13.51 -15.45
C THR A 56 5.87 13.80 -15.05
N SER A 57 5.21 12.92 -14.30
CA SER A 57 3.87 13.17 -13.76
C SER A 57 3.94 14.18 -12.61
N PHE A 58 2.82 14.81 -12.28
CA PHE A 58 2.77 15.78 -11.19
C PHE A 58 3.18 15.17 -9.85
N VAL A 59 2.67 13.97 -9.53
CA VAL A 59 3.05 13.23 -8.32
C VAL A 59 4.50 12.74 -8.43
N GLY A 60 4.93 12.29 -9.62
CA GLY A 60 6.29 11.85 -9.89
C GLY A 60 7.34 12.92 -9.56
N GLN A 61 7.07 14.19 -9.88
CA GLN A 61 7.94 15.32 -9.53
C GLN A 61 8.05 15.52 -8.02
N ILE A 62 6.93 15.42 -7.29
CA ILE A 62 6.92 15.53 -5.82
C ILE A 62 7.70 14.37 -5.19
N ILE A 63 7.55 13.15 -5.73
CA ILE A 63 8.33 11.97 -5.30
C ILE A 63 9.83 12.22 -5.52
N CYS A 64 10.22 12.76 -6.68
CA CYS A 64 11.63 13.07 -6.96
C CYS A 64 12.19 14.07 -5.94
N SER A 65 11.49 15.17 -5.66
CA SER A 65 11.91 16.14 -4.64
C SER A 65 11.98 15.51 -3.25
N HIS A 66 11.03 14.63 -2.91
CA HIS A 66 11.03 13.91 -1.64
C HIS A 66 12.25 12.99 -1.51
N LEU A 67 12.54 12.18 -2.52
CA LEU A 67 13.71 11.28 -2.54
C LEU A 67 15.04 12.05 -2.49
N VAL A 68 15.16 13.17 -3.21
CA VAL A 68 16.32 14.07 -3.12
C VAL A 68 16.49 14.58 -1.69
N SER A 69 15.41 15.02 -1.02
CA SER A 69 15.48 15.51 0.35
C SER A 69 15.87 14.43 1.37
N ARG A 70 15.50 13.17 1.10
CA ARG A 70 15.68 12.03 2.01
C ARG A 70 17.03 11.33 1.83
N HIS A 71 17.46 11.15 0.60
CA HIS A 71 18.58 10.29 0.23
C HIS A 71 19.65 11.00 -0.59
N GLY A 72 19.37 12.21 -1.10
CA GLY A 72 20.24 12.91 -2.04
C GLY A 72 20.35 12.17 -3.38
N THR A 73 21.31 12.61 -4.18
CA THR A 73 21.65 12.02 -5.49
C THR A 73 22.96 11.22 -5.45
N ASP A 74 23.87 11.58 -4.54
CA ASP A 74 25.17 10.92 -4.32
C ASP A 74 25.17 10.02 -3.06
N GLY A 75 23.99 9.74 -2.51
CA GLY A 75 23.81 8.92 -1.32
C GLY A 75 23.94 7.41 -1.58
N PRO A 76 23.71 6.58 -0.56
CA PRO A 76 23.80 5.13 -0.69
C PRO A 76 22.67 4.52 -1.54
N LEU A 77 21.54 5.21 -1.69
CA LEU A 77 20.43 4.76 -2.52
C LEU A 77 20.76 5.05 -3.99
N ARG A 78 20.94 4.00 -4.81
CA ARG A 78 21.17 4.16 -6.25
C ARG A 78 19.82 4.19 -6.96
N TRP A 79 19.35 5.37 -7.34
CA TRP A 79 18.03 5.51 -7.96
C TRP A 79 18.07 6.24 -9.29
N ALA A 80 17.02 6.06 -10.09
CA ALA A 80 16.87 6.67 -11.40
C ALA A 80 15.44 7.16 -11.62
N ILE A 81 15.29 8.11 -12.55
CA ILE A 81 13.98 8.62 -13.00
C ILE A 81 13.68 8.14 -14.42
N ALA A 82 12.45 7.70 -14.65
CA ALA A 82 12.04 7.14 -15.94
C ALA A 82 10.73 7.75 -16.47
N GLY A 83 10.66 7.89 -17.80
CA GLY A 83 9.50 8.43 -18.49
C GLY A 83 9.70 8.55 -20.00
N ARG A 84 8.64 8.90 -20.73
CA ARG A 84 8.60 8.83 -22.21
C ARG A 84 9.36 9.95 -22.93
N SER A 85 9.72 11.02 -22.24
CA SER A 85 10.28 12.23 -22.87
C SER A 85 11.58 12.62 -22.19
N ALA A 86 12.69 12.49 -22.93
CA ALA A 86 14.02 12.88 -22.45
C ALA A 86 14.06 14.35 -22.00
N ASP A 87 13.45 15.25 -22.77
CA ASP A 87 13.40 16.68 -22.45
C ASP A 87 12.65 16.94 -21.14
N LYS A 88 11.51 16.27 -20.93
CA LYS A 88 10.77 16.40 -19.66
C LYS A 88 11.54 15.80 -18.49
N LEU A 89 12.25 14.68 -18.67
CA LEU A 89 13.11 14.13 -17.62
C LEU A 89 14.26 15.08 -17.26
N ALA A 90 14.84 15.77 -18.25
CA ALA A 90 15.82 16.83 -18.00
C ALA A 90 15.21 17.99 -17.20
N GLN A 91 14.00 18.41 -17.54
CA GLN A 91 13.27 19.44 -16.78
C GLN A 91 13.00 19.00 -15.34
N VAL A 92 12.50 17.79 -15.11
CA VAL A 92 12.26 17.24 -13.77
C VAL A 92 13.55 17.23 -12.94
N SER A 93 14.66 16.77 -13.52
CA SER A 93 15.96 16.77 -12.86
C SER A 93 16.37 18.19 -12.41
N ALA A 94 16.22 19.18 -13.29
CA ALA A 94 16.53 20.57 -12.99
C ALA A 94 15.61 21.21 -11.93
N GLU A 95 14.31 20.90 -11.96
CA GLU A 95 13.31 21.48 -11.06
C GLU A 95 13.28 20.84 -9.67
N THR A 96 13.56 19.55 -9.58
CA THR A 96 13.47 18.77 -8.33
C THR A 96 14.83 18.54 -7.66
N GLY A 97 15.92 18.77 -8.38
CA GLY A 97 17.28 18.44 -7.95
C GLY A 97 17.64 16.96 -8.11
N ALA A 98 16.80 16.16 -8.78
CA ALA A 98 17.06 14.74 -9.06
C ALA A 98 18.09 14.59 -10.19
N ASP A 99 19.34 14.98 -9.93
CA ASP A 99 20.49 14.76 -10.82
C ASP A 99 20.97 13.30 -10.71
N VAL A 100 20.16 12.40 -11.28
CA VAL A 100 20.36 10.95 -11.28
C VAL A 100 20.24 10.40 -12.70
N GLU A 101 20.45 9.09 -12.87
CA GLU A 101 20.25 8.45 -14.18
C GLU A 101 18.81 8.70 -14.70
N ARG A 102 18.72 9.06 -15.99
CA ARG A 102 17.46 9.33 -16.69
C ARG A 102 17.24 8.25 -17.74
N ILE A 103 16.13 7.52 -17.62
CA ILE A 103 15.80 6.39 -18.50
C ILE A 103 14.57 6.76 -19.34
N VAL A 104 14.72 6.75 -20.65
CA VAL A 104 13.58 6.90 -21.56
C VAL A 104 12.90 5.54 -21.70
N ALA A 105 11.61 5.48 -21.39
CA ALA A 105 10.82 4.26 -21.46
C ALA A 105 9.35 4.57 -21.80
N ASP A 106 8.77 3.82 -22.72
CA ASP A 106 7.34 3.84 -23.04
C ASP A 106 6.59 2.69 -22.35
N ALA A 107 5.51 3.04 -21.65
CA ALA A 107 4.68 2.09 -20.93
C ALA A 107 3.96 1.10 -21.87
N THR A 108 3.85 1.42 -23.17
CA THR A 108 3.27 0.53 -24.17
C THR A 108 4.30 -0.35 -24.87
N ASP A 109 5.59 -0.22 -24.54
CA ASP A 109 6.66 -1.05 -25.09
C ASP A 109 7.11 -2.09 -24.04
N ALA A 110 6.85 -3.37 -24.33
CA ALA A 110 7.22 -4.47 -23.45
C ALA A 110 8.73 -4.61 -23.24
N ALA A 111 9.55 -4.24 -24.23
CA ALA A 111 11.01 -4.29 -24.09
C ALA A 111 11.52 -3.21 -23.13
N ASP A 112 10.93 -2.01 -23.18
CA ASP A 112 11.25 -0.95 -22.23
C ASP A 112 10.85 -1.37 -20.80
N MET A 113 9.66 -1.94 -20.61
CA MET A 113 9.22 -2.43 -19.29
C MET A 113 10.10 -3.55 -18.74
N GLY A 114 10.53 -4.48 -19.61
CA GLY A 114 11.50 -5.51 -19.28
C GLY A 114 12.84 -4.92 -18.80
N GLN A 115 13.38 -3.94 -19.52
CA GLN A 115 14.62 -3.27 -19.14
C GLN A 115 14.51 -2.54 -17.80
N LEU A 116 13.39 -1.86 -17.53
CA LEU A 116 13.18 -1.24 -16.22
C LEU A 116 13.18 -2.30 -15.11
N ALA A 117 12.43 -3.39 -15.28
CA ALA A 117 12.30 -4.44 -14.28
C ALA A 117 13.64 -5.15 -14.00
N GLU A 118 14.43 -5.45 -15.02
CA GLU A 118 15.69 -6.20 -14.87
C GLU A 118 16.81 -5.36 -14.23
N ARG A 119 16.80 -4.03 -14.41
CA ARG A 119 17.88 -3.14 -13.95
C ARG A 119 17.74 -2.67 -12.50
N THR A 120 16.58 -2.85 -11.87
CA THR A 120 16.32 -2.29 -10.53
C THR A 120 15.79 -3.31 -9.55
N ARG A 121 16.03 -3.11 -8.25
CA ARG A 121 15.44 -3.95 -7.19
C ARG A 121 13.96 -3.63 -6.97
N VAL A 122 13.60 -2.35 -7.04
CA VAL A 122 12.22 -1.84 -6.92
C VAL A 122 11.88 -0.91 -8.09
N VAL A 123 10.71 -1.07 -8.68
CA VAL A 123 10.11 -0.07 -9.58
C VAL A 123 8.88 0.55 -8.92
N LEU A 124 8.88 1.87 -8.75
CA LEU A 124 7.70 2.63 -8.36
C LEU A 124 7.04 3.19 -9.64
N SER A 125 5.74 2.97 -9.84
CA SER A 125 5.00 3.56 -10.96
C SER A 125 4.01 4.63 -10.52
N THR A 126 3.97 5.74 -11.28
CA THR A 126 2.90 6.75 -11.24
C THR A 126 2.21 6.90 -12.60
N VAL A 127 2.38 5.93 -13.50
CA VAL A 127 1.88 5.99 -14.88
C VAL A 127 0.46 5.44 -14.98
N GLY A 128 -0.51 6.32 -14.69
CA GLY A 128 -1.94 6.03 -14.83
C GLY A 128 -2.58 6.66 -16.11
N PRO A 129 -3.81 6.28 -16.47
CA PRO A 129 -4.65 5.23 -15.85
C PRO A 129 -4.04 3.83 -15.99
N TYR A 130 -4.02 3.04 -14.92
CA TYR A 130 -3.25 1.78 -14.88
C TYR A 130 -3.85 0.69 -15.75
N ALA A 131 -5.17 0.70 -15.95
CA ALA A 131 -5.85 -0.18 -16.89
C ALA A 131 -5.35 -0.03 -18.34
N LEU A 132 -4.75 1.11 -18.69
CA LEU A 132 -4.20 1.38 -20.02
C LEU A 132 -2.69 1.19 -20.10
N TYR A 133 -1.96 1.52 -19.03
CA TYR A 133 -0.48 1.65 -19.07
C TYR A 133 0.27 0.86 -18.00
N GLY A 134 -0.44 0.23 -17.05
CA GLY A 134 0.19 -0.43 -15.90
C GLY A 134 0.54 -1.90 -16.13
N SER A 135 -0.21 -2.60 -17.00
CA SER A 135 -0.18 -4.06 -17.10
C SER A 135 1.18 -4.63 -17.51
N GLU A 136 1.82 -4.03 -18.52
CA GLU A 136 3.11 -4.53 -19.03
C GLU A 136 4.22 -4.44 -17.99
N LEU A 137 4.26 -3.37 -17.19
CA LEU A 137 5.25 -3.21 -16.13
C LEU A 137 5.04 -4.19 -14.97
N VAL A 138 3.78 -4.46 -14.60
CA VAL A 138 3.45 -5.47 -13.59
C VAL A 138 3.89 -6.86 -14.08
N ALA A 139 3.60 -7.21 -15.33
CA ALA A 139 4.01 -8.49 -15.92
C ALA A 139 5.55 -8.64 -15.96
N ALA A 140 6.26 -7.58 -16.36
CA ALA A 140 7.72 -7.54 -16.38
C ALA A 140 8.31 -7.69 -14.98
N ALA A 141 7.81 -6.93 -14.00
CA ALA A 141 8.27 -7.01 -12.61
C ALA A 141 8.01 -8.39 -11.99
N ALA A 142 6.80 -8.95 -12.21
CA ALA A 142 6.44 -10.30 -11.77
C ALA A 142 7.40 -11.35 -12.34
N SER A 143 7.74 -11.25 -13.62
CA SER A 143 8.61 -12.22 -14.29
C SER A 143 10.07 -12.10 -13.88
N ALA A 144 10.56 -10.87 -13.69
CA ALA A 144 11.96 -10.59 -13.36
C ALA A 144 12.30 -10.83 -11.87
N GLY A 145 11.31 -11.08 -11.01
CA GLY A 145 11.52 -11.13 -9.56
C GLY A 145 11.77 -9.74 -8.99
N THR A 146 11.16 -8.70 -9.56
CA THR A 146 11.37 -7.29 -9.19
C THR A 146 10.22 -6.80 -8.35
N ASP A 147 10.55 -6.13 -7.24
CA ASP A 147 9.53 -5.56 -6.39
C ASP A 147 8.92 -4.32 -7.07
N TYR A 148 7.65 -4.08 -6.79
CA TYR A 148 6.87 -3.05 -7.47
C TYR A 148 5.91 -2.38 -6.52
N CYS A 149 5.70 -1.07 -6.67
CA CYS A 149 4.57 -0.38 -6.05
C CYS A 149 3.94 0.69 -6.94
N ASP A 150 2.65 0.96 -6.74
CA ASP A 150 1.89 1.93 -7.54
C ASP A 150 0.83 2.72 -6.76
N LEU A 151 0.10 3.58 -7.47
CA LEU A 151 -1.03 4.37 -6.97
C LEU A 151 -2.37 3.90 -7.56
N ALA A 152 -2.50 2.64 -7.96
CA ALA A 152 -3.69 2.17 -8.67
C ALA A 152 -4.95 2.27 -7.81
N GLY A 153 -5.99 2.84 -8.40
CA GLY A 153 -7.31 3.04 -7.77
C GLY A 153 -8.43 2.28 -8.49
N GLU A 154 -8.08 1.43 -9.46
CA GLU A 154 -9.00 0.72 -10.35
C GLU A 154 -9.17 -0.76 -9.93
N PRO A 155 -10.21 -1.13 -9.14
CA PRO A 155 -10.31 -2.49 -8.60
C PRO A 155 -10.39 -3.58 -9.67
N GLN A 156 -11.01 -3.29 -10.81
CA GLN A 156 -11.10 -4.25 -11.91
C GLN A 156 -9.73 -4.58 -12.52
N TRP A 157 -8.83 -3.59 -12.58
CA TRP A 157 -7.49 -3.79 -13.10
C TRP A 157 -6.60 -4.51 -12.07
N ILE A 158 -6.67 -4.11 -10.79
CA ILE A 158 -5.93 -4.80 -9.73
C ILE A 158 -6.35 -6.28 -9.66
N GLN A 159 -7.66 -6.58 -9.74
CA GLN A 159 -8.14 -7.97 -9.82
C GLN A 159 -7.52 -8.72 -11.01
N GLN A 160 -7.51 -8.10 -12.19
CA GLN A 160 -6.92 -8.70 -13.38
C GLN A 160 -5.43 -8.99 -13.19
N MET A 161 -4.66 -8.07 -12.59
CA MET A 161 -3.24 -8.27 -12.30
C MET A 161 -3.01 -9.41 -11.31
N ILE A 162 -3.84 -9.51 -10.26
CA ILE A 162 -3.82 -10.63 -9.32
C ILE A 162 -4.05 -11.95 -10.07
N ASP A 163 -5.13 -12.02 -10.86
CA ASP A 163 -5.52 -13.26 -11.55
C ASP A 163 -4.47 -13.72 -12.57
N LEU A 164 -3.77 -12.78 -13.21
CA LEU A 164 -2.76 -13.09 -14.22
C LEU A 164 -1.36 -13.36 -13.64
N HIS A 165 -0.97 -12.67 -12.57
CA HIS A 165 0.44 -12.58 -12.17
C HIS A 165 0.75 -13.03 -10.73
N GLN A 166 -0.25 -13.38 -9.91
CA GLN A 166 -0.03 -13.87 -8.54
C GLN A 166 0.95 -15.06 -8.52
N GLY A 167 0.69 -16.10 -9.31
CA GLY A 167 1.55 -17.29 -9.35
C GLY A 167 2.95 -17.01 -9.89
N THR A 168 3.09 -16.13 -10.88
CA THR A 168 4.41 -15.74 -11.42
C THR A 168 5.23 -14.99 -10.39
N ALA A 169 4.62 -14.04 -9.67
CA ALA A 169 5.28 -13.26 -8.63
C ALA A 169 5.68 -14.14 -7.42
N GLU A 170 4.85 -15.11 -7.04
CA GLU A 170 5.17 -16.12 -6.03
C GLU A 170 6.40 -16.96 -6.44
N GLN A 171 6.46 -17.39 -7.71
CA GLN A 171 7.55 -18.22 -8.22
C GLN A 171 8.86 -17.46 -8.37
N SER A 172 8.82 -16.20 -8.82
CA SER A 172 10.03 -15.38 -9.03
C SER A 172 10.51 -14.70 -7.75
N GLY A 173 9.65 -14.59 -6.74
CA GLY A 173 9.90 -13.81 -5.53
C GLY A 173 9.62 -12.32 -5.68
N ALA A 174 9.02 -11.85 -6.77
CA ALA A 174 8.60 -10.46 -6.92
C ALA A 174 7.52 -10.10 -5.89
N ARG A 175 7.64 -8.95 -5.22
CA ARG A 175 6.60 -8.43 -4.31
C ARG A 175 5.97 -7.20 -4.94
N ILE A 176 4.72 -7.33 -5.33
CA ILE A 176 3.97 -6.29 -6.06
C ILE A 176 2.94 -5.71 -5.10
N VAL A 177 3.08 -4.45 -4.72
CA VAL A 177 2.19 -3.79 -3.75
C VAL A 177 1.38 -2.72 -4.47
N ASN A 178 0.08 -2.94 -4.67
CA ASN A 178 -0.78 -1.96 -5.31
C ASN A 178 -1.37 -0.97 -4.29
N ALA A 179 -1.83 0.18 -4.77
CA ALA A 179 -2.59 1.18 -4.00
C ALA A 179 -1.80 1.82 -2.84
N CYS A 180 -0.54 2.17 -3.09
CA CYS A 180 0.39 2.76 -2.12
C CYS A 180 0.24 4.30 -1.95
N GLY A 181 -0.97 4.82 -2.11
CA GLY A 181 -1.28 6.24 -1.93
C GLY A 181 -2.29 6.50 -0.82
N PHE A 182 -2.83 7.73 -0.76
CA PHE A 182 -3.95 8.05 0.13
C PHE A 182 -5.18 7.19 -0.16
N ASP A 183 -5.34 6.81 -1.43
CA ASP A 183 -6.40 5.95 -1.94
C ASP A 183 -6.33 4.51 -1.41
N SER A 184 -5.46 4.17 -0.44
CA SER A 184 -5.61 2.98 0.44
C SER A 184 -4.69 2.91 1.67
N ILE A 185 -3.47 3.46 1.68
CA ILE A 185 -2.52 3.29 2.81
C ILE A 185 -3.13 3.68 4.17
N PRO A 186 -3.72 4.89 4.32
CA PRO A 186 -4.28 5.30 5.60
C PRO A 186 -5.44 4.41 6.08
N SER A 187 -6.26 3.91 5.15
CA SER A 187 -7.36 2.99 5.43
C SER A 187 -6.87 1.60 5.81
N ASP A 188 -5.96 1.04 5.01
CA ASP A 188 -5.45 -0.32 5.15
C ASP A 188 -4.58 -0.47 6.41
N LEU A 189 -3.56 0.38 6.56
CA LEU A 189 -2.74 0.39 7.77
C LEU A 189 -3.52 0.92 8.99
N GLY A 190 -4.54 1.76 8.81
CA GLY A 190 -5.39 2.24 9.90
C GLY A 190 -6.26 1.12 10.50
N VAL A 191 -6.81 0.25 9.65
CA VAL A 191 -7.51 -0.97 10.11
C VAL A 191 -6.51 -1.90 10.78
N TRP A 192 -5.36 -2.18 10.14
CA TRP A 192 -4.32 -3.02 10.74
C TRP A 192 -3.90 -2.50 12.11
N PHE A 193 -3.62 -1.20 12.24
CA PHE A 193 -3.24 -0.56 13.50
C PHE A 193 -4.33 -0.69 14.56
N THR A 194 -5.59 -0.42 14.19
CA THR A 194 -6.75 -0.59 15.09
C THR A 194 -6.86 -2.02 15.60
N GLN A 195 -6.71 -3.00 14.71
CA GLN A 195 -6.78 -4.42 15.05
C GLN A 195 -5.66 -4.83 16.00
N GLN A 196 -4.43 -4.38 15.75
CA GLN A 196 -3.31 -4.66 16.65
C GLN A 196 -3.48 -4.00 18.02
N LYS A 197 -4.07 -2.80 18.08
CA LYS A 197 -4.35 -2.12 19.35
C LYS A 197 -5.49 -2.77 20.12
N SER A 198 -6.53 -3.23 19.43
CA SER A 198 -7.60 -4.03 20.03
C SER A 198 -7.04 -5.31 20.65
N MET A 199 -6.24 -6.07 19.89
CA MET A 199 -5.61 -7.30 20.38
C MET A 199 -4.70 -7.02 21.60
N GLN A 200 -3.93 -5.93 21.58
CA GLN A 200 -3.08 -5.54 22.71
C GLN A 200 -3.88 -5.15 23.96
N GLN A 201 -5.05 -4.53 23.80
CA GLN A 201 -5.83 -3.98 24.91
C GLN A 201 -6.85 -4.97 25.47
N PHE A 202 -7.42 -5.81 24.61
CA PHE A 202 -8.57 -6.67 24.92
C PHE A 202 -8.30 -8.16 24.68
N ASP A 203 -7.13 -8.54 24.15
CA ASP A 203 -6.84 -9.91 23.69
C ASP A 203 -7.85 -10.41 22.63
N GLU A 204 -8.43 -9.46 21.88
CA GLU A 204 -9.46 -9.73 20.87
C GLU A 204 -9.35 -8.74 19.71
N TYR A 205 -9.60 -9.23 18.48
CA TYR A 205 -9.73 -8.39 17.30
C TYR A 205 -11.13 -7.77 17.21
N CYS A 206 -11.22 -6.60 16.59
CA CYS A 206 -12.50 -5.99 16.25
C CYS A 206 -13.20 -6.83 15.17
N ARG A 207 -14.47 -7.17 15.41
CA ARG A 207 -15.37 -7.78 14.44
C ARG A 207 -15.90 -6.75 13.44
N MET A 208 -15.95 -5.48 13.83
CA MET A 208 -16.36 -4.38 12.97
C MET A 208 -15.37 -3.23 13.12
N VAL A 209 -14.98 -2.62 12.00
CA VAL A 209 -14.27 -1.35 12.00
C VAL A 209 -14.97 -0.38 11.05
N ALA A 210 -15.41 0.75 11.58
CA ALA A 210 -15.99 1.86 10.83
C ALA A 210 -14.94 2.98 10.69
N MET A 211 -14.50 3.28 9.47
CA MET A 211 -13.62 4.43 9.22
C MET A 211 -14.46 5.66 8.87
N ARG A 212 -14.16 6.80 9.49
CA ARG A 212 -14.86 8.06 9.27
C ARG A 212 -13.86 9.18 8.97
N VAL A 213 -14.05 9.85 7.84
CA VAL A 213 -13.29 11.04 7.49
C VAL A 213 -13.80 12.21 8.32
N SER A 214 -13.03 12.59 9.33
CA SER A 214 -13.35 13.69 10.25
C SER A 214 -12.85 15.05 9.79
N GLY A 215 -11.86 15.08 8.90
CA GLY A 215 -11.32 16.29 8.31
C GLY A 215 -10.55 15.95 7.04
N LEU A 216 -10.75 16.75 6.00
CA LEU A 216 -10.12 16.58 4.71
C LEU A 216 -9.94 17.94 4.05
N LYS A 217 -8.70 18.32 3.76
CA LYS A 217 -8.37 19.52 3.00
C LYS A 217 -7.39 19.15 1.90
N GLY A 218 -7.90 19.11 0.68
CA GLY A 218 -7.13 18.84 -0.53
C GLY A 218 -8.03 18.70 -1.74
N ALA A 219 -7.42 18.48 -2.90
CA ALA A 219 -8.11 18.28 -4.16
C ALA A 219 -7.92 16.83 -4.65
N ALA A 220 -8.93 16.29 -5.32
CA ALA A 220 -8.80 15.01 -6.02
C ALA A 220 -7.76 15.14 -7.14
N SER A 221 -7.00 14.07 -7.39
CA SER A 221 -5.97 14.15 -8.42
C SER A 221 -6.55 14.11 -9.83
N GLY A 222 -5.92 14.80 -10.80
CA GLY A 222 -6.31 14.67 -12.21
C GLY A 222 -6.17 13.24 -12.73
N GLY A 223 -5.21 12.48 -12.15
CA GLY A 223 -5.06 11.04 -12.37
C GLY A 223 -6.27 10.26 -11.83
N THR A 224 -6.69 10.52 -10.60
CA THR A 224 -7.87 9.89 -9.97
C THR A 224 -9.14 10.15 -10.77
N PHE A 225 -9.33 11.39 -11.27
CA PHE A 225 -10.46 11.72 -12.14
C PHE A 225 -10.41 10.91 -13.45
N ALA A 226 -9.24 10.84 -14.10
CA ALA A 226 -9.06 10.05 -15.32
C ALA A 226 -9.27 8.54 -15.09
N SER A 227 -8.78 8.00 -13.98
CA SER A 227 -9.01 6.59 -13.58
C SER A 227 -10.49 6.32 -13.36
N MET A 228 -11.21 7.20 -12.66
CA MET A 228 -12.67 7.07 -12.45
C MET A 228 -13.43 7.04 -13.78
N ILE A 229 -13.08 7.92 -14.72
CA ILE A 229 -13.70 7.92 -16.05
C ILE A 229 -13.33 6.66 -16.84
N ASN A 230 -12.09 6.19 -16.74
CA ASN A 230 -11.66 4.96 -17.40
C ASN A 230 -12.44 3.73 -16.88
N VAL A 231 -12.63 3.61 -15.57
CA VAL A 231 -13.48 2.57 -14.96
C VAL A 231 -14.90 2.59 -15.57
N MET A 232 -15.48 3.78 -15.78
CA MET A 232 -16.80 3.92 -16.40
C MET A 232 -16.81 3.52 -17.88
N ASN A 233 -15.71 3.77 -18.60
CA ASN A 233 -15.52 3.30 -19.98
C ASN A 233 -15.39 1.78 -20.04
N ASP A 234 -14.58 1.18 -19.16
CA ASP A 234 -14.43 -0.27 -19.04
C ASP A 234 -15.78 -0.95 -18.74
N VAL A 235 -16.56 -0.40 -17.81
CA VAL A 235 -17.91 -0.93 -17.46
C VAL A 235 -18.88 -0.80 -18.63
N ALA A 236 -18.81 0.28 -19.40
CA ALA A 236 -19.65 0.46 -20.57
C ALA A 236 -19.29 -0.54 -21.69
N ALA A 237 -17.99 -0.82 -21.87
CA ALA A 237 -17.50 -1.81 -22.82
C ALA A 237 -17.75 -3.25 -22.36
N ASN A 238 -17.67 -3.51 -21.05
CA ASN A 238 -17.85 -4.83 -20.44
C ASN A 238 -18.73 -4.75 -19.19
N PRO A 239 -20.07 -4.89 -19.35
CA PRO A 239 -21.02 -4.82 -18.23
C PRO A 239 -20.79 -5.87 -17.13
N LYS A 240 -20.06 -6.96 -17.40
CA LYS A 240 -19.74 -7.98 -16.37
C LYS A 240 -18.85 -7.40 -15.26
N LEU A 241 -18.08 -6.34 -15.54
CA LEU A 241 -17.25 -5.66 -14.55
C LEU A 241 -18.08 -5.02 -13.42
N ARG A 242 -19.38 -4.78 -13.61
CA ARG A 242 -20.26 -4.35 -12.51
C ARG A 242 -20.28 -5.33 -11.35
N LYS A 243 -20.14 -6.64 -11.62
CA LYS A 243 -20.07 -7.66 -10.56
C LYS A 243 -18.77 -7.55 -9.76
N VAL A 244 -17.66 -7.24 -10.42
CA VAL A 244 -16.35 -7.02 -9.78
C VAL A 244 -16.41 -5.74 -8.93
N LEU A 245 -16.83 -4.64 -9.53
CA LEU A 245 -16.96 -3.35 -8.84
C LEU A 245 -18.04 -3.35 -7.76
N GLY A 246 -19.03 -4.25 -7.82
CA GLY A 246 -20.04 -4.41 -6.78
C GLY A 246 -19.64 -5.34 -5.63
N ASN A 247 -18.56 -6.12 -5.77
CA ASN A 247 -18.13 -7.09 -4.75
C ASN A 247 -17.04 -6.47 -3.84
N PRO A 248 -17.30 -6.26 -2.53
CA PRO A 248 -16.30 -5.79 -1.56
C PRO A 248 -15.08 -6.72 -1.43
N PHE A 249 -15.24 -8.00 -1.74
CA PHE A 249 -14.18 -9.00 -1.66
C PHE A 249 -13.50 -9.26 -3.01
N ALA A 250 -13.73 -8.43 -4.03
CA ALA A 250 -13.25 -8.67 -5.38
C ALA A 250 -11.74 -8.88 -5.49
N LEU A 251 -10.96 -8.27 -4.59
CA LEU A 251 -9.51 -8.36 -4.58
C LEU A 251 -8.98 -9.46 -3.68
N ALA A 252 -9.82 -10.23 -2.97
CA ALA A 252 -9.35 -11.37 -2.20
C ALA A 252 -8.77 -12.47 -3.12
N PRO A 253 -7.92 -13.37 -2.59
CA PRO A 253 -7.47 -14.57 -3.30
C PRO A 253 -8.64 -15.35 -3.92
N ASP A 254 -8.35 -16.12 -4.97
CA ASP A 254 -9.39 -16.95 -5.59
C ASP A 254 -9.99 -17.92 -4.56
N GLY A 255 -11.31 -18.15 -4.65
CA GLY A 255 -12.07 -18.87 -3.64
C GLY A 255 -12.36 -18.10 -2.34
N MET A 256 -11.75 -16.93 -2.08
CA MET A 256 -12.02 -16.10 -0.90
C MET A 256 -12.81 -14.82 -1.20
N ARG A 257 -13.30 -14.65 -2.44
CA ARG A 257 -14.03 -13.46 -2.93
C ARG A 257 -15.49 -13.39 -2.47
N HIS A 258 -15.78 -13.93 -1.28
CA HIS A 258 -17.08 -13.97 -0.64
C HIS A 258 -16.94 -13.75 0.87
N GLY A 259 -18.01 -13.28 1.49
CA GLY A 259 -18.08 -13.05 2.93
C GLY A 259 -19.46 -12.52 3.32
N VAL A 260 -19.59 -12.06 4.56
CA VAL A 260 -20.81 -11.43 5.04
C VAL A 260 -21.13 -10.13 4.28
N ASN A 261 -22.41 -9.74 4.27
CA ASN A 261 -22.83 -8.48 3.69
C ASN A 261 -22.10 -7.31 4.36
N GLN A 262 -21.42 -6.51 3.55
CA GLN A 262 -20.66 -5.36 4.05
C GLN A 262 -21.54 -4.11 4.12
N PRO A 263 -21.38 -3.29 5.17
CA PRO A 263 -21.97 -1.96 5.20
C PRO A 263 -21.42 -1.11 4.05
N ASN A 264 -22.26 -0.22 3.51
CA ASN A 264 -21.86 0.69 2.44
C ASN A 264 -22.71 1.96 2.50
N VAL A 265 -22.08 3.07 2.89
CA VAL A 265 -22.76 4.36 3.02
C VAL A 265 -22.84 5.02 1.64
N THR A 266 -23.94 4.76 0.92
CA THR A 266 -24.24 5.42 -0.38
C THR A 266 -25.28 6.52 -0.27
N ILE A 267 -26.06 6.52 0.82
CA ILE A 267 -27.10 7.51 1.11
C ILE A 267 -26.83 8.16 2.47
N PRO A 268 -27.35 9.39 2.71
CA PRO A 268 -27.24 10.04 4.01
C PRO A 268 -27.90 9.19 5.09
N GLN A 269 -27.19 8.96 6.19
CA GLN A 269 -27.74 8.27 7.36
C GLN A 269 -27.12 8.82 8.64
N HIS A 270 -27.83 8.65 9.75
CA HIS A 270 -27.27 8.90 11.08
C HIS A 270 -26.43 7.68 11.48
N ASP A 271 -25.23 7.93 12.00
CA ASP A 271 -24.22 6.91 12.28
C ASP A 271 -24.06 6.75 13.79
N ASP A 272 -24.45 5.59 14.30
CA ASP A 272 -24.51 5.35 15.75
C ASP A 272 -23.12 5.35 16.41
N VAL A 273 -22.08 4.92 15.69
CA VAL A 273 -20.71 4.85 16.22
C VAL A 273 -20.08 6.23 16.43
N SER A 274 -20.46 7.21 15.60
CA SER A 274 -19.95 8.58 15.70
C SER A 274 -20.93 9.57 16.31
N GLY A 275 -22.22 9.23 16.36
CA GLY A 275 -23.30 10.12 16.79
C GLY A 275 -23.63 11.24 15.79
N GLN A 276 -23.11 11.15 14.55
CA GLN A 276 -23.21 12.21 13.54
C GLN A 276 -23.95 11.74 12.29
N TRP A 277 -24.33 12.68 11.43
CA TRP A 277 -24.70 12.33 10.05
C TRP A 277 -23.46 11.96 9.25
N VAL A 278 -23.59 10.92 8.43
CA VAL A 278 -22.56 10.49 7.49
C VAL A 278 -23.05 10.56 6.06
N GLY A 279 -22.11 10.86 5.15
CA GLY A 279 -22.32 10.85 3.71
C GLY A 279 -21.32 9.94 2.99
N PRO A 280 -21.55 9.66 1.69
CA PRO A 280 -20.70 8.76 0.93
C PRO A 280 -19.28 9.27 0.82
N PHE A 281 -18.32 8.36 0.89
CA PHE A 281 -16.90 8.62 0.62
C PHE A 281 -16.48 7.91 -0.68
N VAL A 282 -15.96 8.65 -1.66
CA VAL A 282 -15.68 8.11 -3.00
C VAL A 282 -14.62 7.01 -2.98
N MET A 283 -13.58 7.15 -2.15
CA MET A 283 -12.49 6.18 -2.07
C MET A 283 -12.89 4.87 -1.39
N ALA A 284 -14.04 4.83 -0.68
CA ALA A 284 -14.58 3.59 -0.13
C ALA A 284 -14.74 2.48 -1.20
N SER A 285 -14.94 2.87 -2.46
CA SER A 285 -15.05 1.96 -3.60
C SER A 285 -13.77 1.18 -3.92
N ILE A 286 -12.59 1.65 -3.50
CA ILE A 286 -11.32 0.91 -3.61
C ILE A 286 -10.83 0.46 -2.24
N ASN A 287 -10.82 1.34 -1.23
CA ASN A 287 -10.25 1.08 0.09
C ASN A 287 -10.82 -0.17 0.75
N THR A 288 -12.14 -0.35 0.71
CA THR A 288 -12.80 -1.52 1.30
C THR A 288 -12.30 -2.84 0.71
N ARG A 289 -12.01 -2.87 -0.60
CA ARG A 289 -11.49 -4.05 -1.29
C ARG A 289 -10.05 -4.33 -0.93
N ILE A 290 -9.24 -3.28 -0.73
CA ILE A 290 -7.86 -3.41 -0.27
C ILE A 290 -7.83 -3.94 1.17
N VAL A 291 -8.61 -3.37 2.09
CA VAL A 291 -8.73 -3.84 3.48
C VAL A 291 -9.16 -5.32 3.53
N HIS A 292 -10.18 -5.71 2.76
CA HIS A 292 -10.60 -7.11 2.71
C HIS A 292 -9.59 -8.04 2.04
N ARG A 293 -8.78 -7.53 1.10
CA ARG A 293 -7.64 -8.30 0.57
C ARG A 293 -6.58 -8.50 1.64
N SER A 294 -6.23 -7.48 2.41
CA SER A 294 -5.29 -7.60 3.54
C SER A 294 -5.78 -8.64 4.55
N HIS A 295 -7.04 -8.55 4.96
CA HIS A 295 -7.69 -9.55 5.82
C HIS A 295 -7.53 -10.97 5.26
N ALA A 296 -7.83 -11.16 3.97
CA ALA A 296 -7.75 -12.48 3.34
C ALA A 296 -6.31 -13.01 3.22
N LEU A 297 -5.35 -12.16 2.82
CA LEU A 297 -3.93 -12.54 2.69
C LEU A 297 -3.29 -12.88 4.05
N LEU A 298 -3.75 -12.23 5.13
CA LEU A 298 -3.32 -12.53 6.50
C LEU A 298 -4.00 -13.78 7.10
N GLY A 299 -4.82 -14.50 6.34
CA GLY A 299 -5.50 -15.72 6.81
C GLY A 299 -6.80 -15.46 7.58
N ARG A 300 -7.45 -14.32 7.33
CA ARG A 300 -8.70 -13.86 7.98
C ARG A 300 -8.63 -13.79 9.52
N PRO A 301 -7.61 -13.13 10.10
CA PRO A 301 -7.41 -13.10 11.56
C PRO A 301 -8.55 -12.42 12.32
N TRP A 302 -9.29 -11.52 11.67
CA TRP A 302 -10.39 -10.75 12.27
C TRP A 302 -11.77 -11.45 12.18
N GLY A 303 -11.82 -12.71 11.75
CA GLY A 303 -13.04 -13.50 11.61
C GLY A 303 -13.70 -13.45 10.22
N ASP A 304 -14.49 -14.47 9.89
CA ASP A 304 -15.24 -14.55 8.63
C ASP A 304 -16.43 -13.57 8.56
N ASP A 305 -16.87 -13.06 9.71
CA ASP A 305 -17.94 -12.09 9.87
C ASP A 305 -17.43 -10.65 10.04
N PHE A 306 -16.13 -10.40 9.78
CA PHE A 306 -15.54 -9.07 9.81
C PHE A 306 -16.25 -8.10 8.86
N THR A 307 -16.61 -6.93 9.36
CA THR A 307 -17.19 -5.85 8.56
C THR A 307 -16.38 -4.57 8.58
N TYR A 308 -16.31 -3.91 7.43
CA TYR A 308 -15.61 -2.64 7.25
C TYR A 308 -16.36 -1.70 6.31
N ASP A 309 -16.52 -0.45 6.71
CA ASP A 309 -17.01 0.63 5.84
C ASP A 309 -16.27 1.95 6.05
N GLU A 310 -16.47 2.85 5.09
CA GLU A 310 -15.94 4.20 5.13
C GLU A 310 -17.02 5.24 4.83
N ALA A 311 -16.99 6.34 5.58
CA ALA A 311 -17.91 7.44 5.33
C ALA A 311 -17.32 8.79 5.71
N MET A 312 -17.90 9.87 5.17
CA MET A 312 -17.55 11.25 5.53
C MET A 312 -18.41 11.71 6.71
N LEU A 313 -17.81 12.23 7.79
CA LEU A 313 -18.58 12.89 8.86
C LEU A 313 -19.12 14.22 8.37
N MET A 314 -20.41 14.47 8.61
CA MET A 314 -21.11 15.69 8.18
C MET A 314 -21.53 16.60 9.33
N GLY A 315 -21.27 16.16 10.57
CA GLY A 315 -21.72 16.83 11.79
C GLY A 315 -23.12 16.40 12.22
N ASP A 316 -23.55 16.99 13.32
CA ASP A 316 -24.76 16.56 14.02
C ASP A 316 -25.99 17.38 13.61
N GLY A 317 -27.16 16.87 13.97
CA GLY A 317 -28.43 17.57 13.84
C GLY A 317 -28.84 17.88 12.39
N PRO A 318 -29.81 18.80 12.19
CA PRO A 318 -30.39 19.09 10.87
C PRO A 318 -29.38 19.62 9.85
N LEU A 319 -28.36 20.37 10.29
CA LEU A 319 -27.32 20.88 9.41
C LEU A 319 -26.43 19.75 8.87
N GLY A 320 -26.08 18.78 9.72
CA GLY A 320 -25.35 17.58 9.29
C GLY A 320 -26.13 16.77 8.27
N ALA A 321 -27.43 16.57 8.51
CA ALA A 321 -28.33 15.89 7.57
C ALA A 321 -28.34 16.56 6.19
N ALA A 322 -28.46 17.90 6.17
CA ALA A 322 -28.47 18.67 4.94
C ALA A 322 -27.14 18.58 4.17
N LYS A 323 -26.00 18.65 4.88
CA LYS A 323 -24.66 18.47 4.27
C LYS A 323 -24.49 17.08 3.68
N ALA A 324 -24.91 16.04 4.40
CA ALA A 324 -24.87 14.66 3.94
C ALA A 324 -25.73 14.47 2.67
N ALA A 325 -26.95 15.00 2.67
CA ALA A 325 -27.84 14.96 1.51
C ALA A 325 -27.28 15.73 0.30
N ALA A 326 -26.70 16.91 0.51
CA ALA A 326 -26.07 17.68 -0.54
C ALA A 326 -24.87 16.92 -1.16
N LEU A 327 -24.01 16.31 -0.33
CA LEU A 327 -22.89 15.52 -0.85
C LEU A 327 -23.39 14.30 -1.64
N ALA A 328 -24.32 13.52 -1.07
CA ALA A 328 -24.85 12.33 -1.72
C ALA A 328 -25.55 12.66 -3.05
N GLY A 329 -26.37 13.72 -3.06
CA GLY A 329 -27.03 14.21 -4.27
C GLY A 329 -26.04 14.72 -5.33
N GLY A 330 -25.02 15.46 -4.92
CA GLY A 330 -23.97 15.96 -5.81
C GLY A 330 -23.17 14.83 -6.45
N LEU A 331 -22.70 13.87 -5.65
CA LEU A 331 -21.97 12.70 -6.14
C LEU A 331 -22.83 11.82 -7.03
N GLY A 332 -24.06 11.52 -6.62
CA GLY A 332 -25.03 10.75 -7.41
C GLY A 332 -25.35 11.43 -8.74
N GLY A 333 -25.50 12.75 -8.76
CA GLY A 333 -25.70 13.54 -9.97
C GLY A 333 -24.53 13.46 -10.94
N VAL A 334 -23.29 13.62 -10.46
CA VAL A 334 -22.08 13.50 -11.30
C VAL A 334 -21.93 12.09 -11.85
N MET A 335 -22.10 11.05 -11.02
CA MET A 335 -22.02 9.65 -11.45
C MET A 335 -23.12 9.31 -12.47
N GLY A 336 -24.35 9.76 -12.23
CA GLY A 336 -25.47 9.59 -13.16
C GLY A 336 -25.23 10.29 -14.51
N ALA A 337 -24.67 11.50 -14.48
CA ALA A 337 -24.28 12.23 -15.69
C ALA A 337 -23.15 11.51 -16.45
N ALA A 338 -22.13 11.02 -15.75
CA ALA A 338 -21.03 10.26 -16.34
C ALA A 338 -21.47 8.91 -16.94
N ALA A 339 -22.61 8.35 -16.54
CA ALA A 339 -23.19 7.17 -17.17
C ALA A 339 -23.71 7.42 -18.60
N ILE A 340 -23.96 8.68 -18.97
CA ILE A 340 -24.46 9.08 -20.29
C ILE A 340 -23.28 9.36 -21.23
N GLY A 341 -23.11 8.55 -22.28
CA GLY A 341 -21.94 8.57 -23.18
C GLY A 341 -21.55 9.96 -23.71
N PRO A 342 -22.45 10.74 -24.33
CA PRO A 342 -22.14 12.10 -24.79
C PRO A 342 -21.69 13.04 -23.67
N VAL A 343 -22.30 12.96 -22.49
CA VAL A 343 -21.95 13.80 -21.33
C VAL A 343 -20.59 13.40 -20.77
N ARG A 344 -20.29 12.09 -20.73
CA ARG A 344 -18.96 11.59 -20.34
C ARG A 344 -17.85 12.17 -21.21
N LYS A 345 -18.00 12.21 -22.53
CA LYS A 345 -17.02 12.82 -23.45
C LYS A 345 -16.81 14.31 -23.18
N VAL A 346 -17.85 15.02 -22.74
CA VAL A 346 -17.73 16.43 -22.33
C VAL A 346 -16.96 16.53 -21.01
N LEU A 347 -17.26 15.68 -20.03
CA LEU A 347 -16.53 15.61 -18.76
C LEU A 347 -15.04 15.27 -18.97
N GLU A 348 -14.72 14.35 -19.88
CA GLU A 348 -13.35 14.02 -20.28
C GLU A 348 -12.62 15.23 -20.88
N ARG A 349 -13.30 16.01 -21.74
CA ARG A 349 -12.69 17.13 -22.45
C ARG A 349 -12.45 18.35 -21.56
N PHE A 350 -13.35 18.60 -20.61
CA PHE A 350 -13.36 19.81 -19.79
C PHE A 350 -13.05 19.57 -18.31
N GLY A 351 -12.92 18.32 -17.87
CA GLY A 351 -12.53 17.98 -16.51
C GLY A 351 -11.06 18.28 -16.20
N PRO A 352 -10.64 18.09 -14.93
CA PRO A 352 -9.25 18.21 -14.53
C PRO A 352 -8.36 17.33 -15.42
N LYS A 353 -7.33 17.92 -16.02
CA LYS A 353 -6.43 17.18 -16.91
C LYS A 353 -5.39 16.40 -16.09
N PRO A 354 -4.99 15.20 -16.52
CA PRO A 354 -3.83 14.52 -15.95
C PRO A 354 -2.59 15.42 -15.99
N GLY A 355 -1.82 15.43 -14.90
CA GLY A 355 -0.61 16.24 -14.79
C GLY A 355 -0.81 17.67 -14.26
N THR A 356 -2.03 18.10 -13.96
CA THR A 356 -2.30 19.32 -13.19
C THR A 356 -2.61 18.98 -11.74
N GLY A 357 -2.10 19.77 -10.78
CA GLY A 357 -2.36 19.60 -9.35
C GLY A 357 -2.44 20.95 -8.61
N PRO A 358 -2.78 20.94 -7.31
CA PRO A 358 -2.84 22.14 -6.48
C PRO A 358 -1.46 22.81 -6.37
N SER A 359 -1.41 24.11 -6.08
CA SER A 359 -0.13 24.81 -5.87
C SER A 359 0.66 24.21 -4.70
N PRO A 360 1.99 24.37 -4.65
CA PRO A 360 2.80 23.90 -3.53
C PRO A 360 2.24 24.36 -2.17
N GLU A 361 1.80 25.61 -2.05
CA GLU A 361 1.22 26.15 -0.81
C GLU A 361 -0.10 25.47 -0.44
N ALA A 362 -0.93 25.12 -1.43
CA ALA A 362 -2.16 24.39 -1.21
C ALA A 362 -1.89 22.93 -0.79
N GLN A 363 -0.82 22.32 -1.31
CA GLN A 363 -0.37 20.98 -0.88
C GLN A 363 0.13 21.02 0.57
N GLU A 364 0.94 22.02 0.90
CA GLU A 364 1.50 22.22 2.24
C GLU A 364 0.43 22.54 3.29
N ALA A 365 -0.57 23.35 2.92
CA ALA A 365 -1.66 23.72 3.81
C ALA A 365 -2.79 22.67 3.88
N GLY A 366 -2.71 21.60 3.09
CA GLY A 366 -3.65 20.49 3.09
C GLY A 366 -3.44 19.54 4.28
N TYR A 367 -4.44 18.70 4.55
CA TYR A 367 -4.37 17.68 5.60
C TYR A 367 -5.49 16.65 5.46
N PHE A 368 -5.37 15.54 6.18
CA PHE A 368 -6.50 14.63 6.42
C PHE A 368 -6.50 14.11 7.87
N SER A 369 -7.68 13.71 8.33
CA SER A 369 -7.92 13.20 9.68
C SER A 369 -9.00 12.13 9.61
N LEU A 370 -8.59 10.87 9.77
CA LEU A 370 -9.45 9.69 9.77
C LEU A 370 -9.68 9.22 11.21
N ARG A 371 -10.87 8.69 11.48
CA ARG A 371 -11.23 8.05 12.76
C ARG A 371 -11.63 6.62 12.47
N PHE A 372 -11.17 5.68 13.27
CA PHE A 372 -11.56 4.28 13.19
C PHE A 372 -12.29 3.93 14.48
N PHE A 373 -13.50 3.43 14.35
CA PHE A 373 -14.34 2.96 15.44
C PHE A 373 -14.38 1.44 15.34
N GLY A 374 -13.74 0.76 16.28
CA GLY A 374 -13.63 -0.69 16.29
C GLY A 374 -14.44 -1.30 17.42
N ASP A 375 -15.24 -2.31 17.12
CA ASP A 375 -16.00 -3.07 18.12
C ASP A 375 -15.60 -4.55 18.05
N THR A 376 -15.31 -5.14 19.20
CA THR A 376 -15.05 -6.57 19.39
C THR A 376 -16.36 -7.38 19.48
N LEU A 377 -16.27 -8.71 19.49
CA LEU A 377 -17.43 -9.56 19.74
C LEU A 377 -17.85 -9.53 21.21
N SER A 378 -16.91 -9.34 22.15
CA SER A 378 -17.17 -9.16 23.58
C SER A 378 -17.92 -7.87 23.93
N GLY A 379 -17.95 -6.90 23.01
CA GLY A 379 -18.59 -5.59 23.21
C GLY A 379 -17.63 -4.49 23.68
N ASP A 380 -16.33 -4.77 23.75
CA ASP A 380 -15.30 -3.76 23.94
C ASP A 380 -15.13 -2.90 22.69
N THR A 381 -14.94 -1.59 22.90
CA THR A 381 -14.80 -0.61 21.83
C THR A 381 -13.41 0.03 21.86
N ILE A 382 -12.80 0.24 20.71
CA ILE A 382 -11.57 1.01 20.54
C ILE A 382 -11.77 2.12 19.51
N ARG A 383 -11.11 3.25 19.74
CA ARG A 383 -11.03 4.32 18.75
C ARG A 383 -9.59 4.60 18.41
N THR A 384 -9.30 4.69 17.13
CA THR A 384 -7.99 5.13 16.66
C THR A 384 -8.13 6.25 15.63
N LYS A 385 -7.01 6.89 15.35
CA LYS A 385 -6.92 8.02 14.45
C LYS A 385 -5.69 7.87 13.57
N VAL A 386 -5.86 8.20 12.29
CA VAL A 386 -4.76 8.40 11.35
C VAL A 386 -4.86 9.81 10.77
N THR A 387 -3.76 10.57 10.80
CA THR A 387 -3.70 11.92 10.21
C THR A 387 -2.55 12.05 9.24
N GLY A 388 -2.63 13.02 8.33
CA GLY A 388 -1.51 13.44 7.47
C GLY A 388 -1.42 14.97 7.39
N ASP A 389 -0.19 15.47 7.24
CA ASP A 389 0.19 16.89 7.31
C ASP A 389 0.23 17.61 5.94
N ARG A 390 -0.24 16.93 4.90
CA ARG A 390 -0.30 17.41 3.51
C ARG A 390 -1.63 17.05 2.89
N ASP A 391 -1.92 17.67 1.76
CA ASP A 391 -3.08 17.30 0.98
C ASP A 391 -3.05 15.79 0.62
N PRO A 392 -4.20 15.09 0.69
CA PRO A 392 -4.29 13.65 0.45
C PRO A 392 -3.87 13.24 -0.97
N GLY A 393 -4.34 13.97 -1.99
CA GLY A 393 -4.25 13.52 -3.38
C GLY A 393 -2.86 13.64 -4.00
N TYR A 394 -2.00 14.50 -3.46
CA TYR A 394 -0.68 14.77 -4.04
C TYR A 394 0.43 14.75 -3.01
N GLY A 395 0.50 15.74 -2.11
CA GLY A 395 1.62 15.92 -1.20
C GLY A 395 1.83 14.73 -0.27
N SER A 396 0.77 14.25 0.37
CA SER A 396 0.86 13.09 1.25
C SER A 396 1.02 11.79 0.45
N THR A 397 0.32 11.64 -0.67
CA THR A 397 0.43 10.47 -1.56
C THR A 397 1.85 10.27 -2.08
N ALA A 398 2.52 11.33 -2.52
CA ALA A 398 3.90 11.27 -3.01
C ALA A 398 4.87 10.76 -1.93
N LYS A 399 4.75 11.27 -0.71
CA LYS A 399 5.57 10.79 0.42
C LYS A 399 5.26 9.33 0.76
N MET A 400 3.97 8.96 0.82
CA MET A 400 3.53 7.59 1.14
C MET A 400 4.11 6.55 0.17
N ILE A 401 3.99 6.76 -1.14
CA ILE A 401 4.51 5.80 -2.11
C ILE A 401 6.05 5.83 -2.17
N GLY A 402 6.67 7.00 -1.97
CA GLY A 402 8.13 7.12 -1.88
C GLY A 402 8.69 6.27 -0.73
N GLU A 403 8.14 6.39 0.47
CA GLU A 403 8.54 5.58 1.63
C GLU A 403 8.16 4.11 1.46
N THR A 404 7.07 3.80 0.74
CA THR A 404 6.72 2.40 0.40
C THR A 404 7.78 1.75 -0.48
N ALA A 405 8.26 2.46 -1.51
CA ALA A 405 9.30 1.94 -2.39
C ALA A 405 10.63 1.74 -1.67
N VAL A 406 11.00 2.65 -0.76
CA VAL A 406 12.18 2.50 0.08
C VAL A 406 12.02 1.32 1.04
N ALA A 407 10.86 1.18 1.69
CA ALA A 407 10.58 0.06 2.59
C ALA A 407 10.63 -1.31 1.88
N LEU A 408 10.27 -1.40 0.59
CA LEU A 408 10.40 -2.64 -0.18
C LEU A 408 11.87 -3.12 -0.29
N LEU A 409 12.84 -2.21 -0.31
CA LEU A 409 14.27 -2.56 -0.41
C LEU A 409 14.75 -3.34 0.81
N ASP A 410 14.21 -3.00 1.99
CA ASP A 410 14.60 -3.54 3.28
C ASP A 410 13.62 -4.60 3.81
N LEU A 411 12.49 -4.80 3.12
CA LEU A 411 11.48 -5.78 3.51
C LEU A 411 12.08 -7.20 3.49
N ASP A 412 11.94 -7.92 4.59
CA ASP A 412 12.44 -9.28 4.72
C ASP A 412 11.64 -10.25 3.82
N ARG A 413 12.36 -10.91 2.91
CA ARG A 413 11.79 -11.89 1.97
C ARG A 413 11.37 -13.20 2.65
N THR A 414 11.83 -13.45 3.88
CA THR A 414 11.42 -14.63 4.67
C THR A 414 10.07 -14.43 5.35
N THR A 415 9.70 -13.18 5.67
CA THR A 415 8.41 -12.85 6.27
C THR A 415 7.37 -12.45 5.22
N THR A 416 7.81 -11.84 4.12
CA THR A 416 6.93 -11.45 3.01
C THR A 416 7.38 -12.13 1.73
N ALA A 417 6.70 -13.24 1.40
CA ALA A 417 6.96 -14.00 0.18
C ALA A 417 6.57 -13.21 -1.08
N GLY A 418 7.05 -13.67 -2.24
CA GLY A 418 6.63 -13.14 -3.54
C GLY A 418 5.12 -13.29 -3.74
N GLY A 419 4.53 -12.40 -4.54
CA GLY A 419 3.09 -12.32 -4.77
C GLY A 419 2.62 -10.88 -4.92
N LEU A 420 1.32 -10.71 -5.23
CA LEU A 420 0.68 -9.40 -5.16
C LEU A 420 0.15 -9.19 -3.74
N HIS A 421 0.39 -8.01 -3.19
CA HIS A 421 0.11 -7.66 -1.80
C HIS A 421 -0.60 -6.32 -1.70
N THR A 422 -1.14 -6.05 -0.53
CA THR A 422 -1.56 -4.72 -0.10
C THR A 422 -0.48 -4.11 0.80
N PRO A 423 -0.53 -2.79 1.10
CA PRO A 423 0.38 -2.21 2.08
C PRO A 423 0.35 -2.94 3.44
N ALA A 424 -0.83 -3.25 3.99
CA ALA A 424 -0.91 -3.93 5.28
C ALA A 424 -0.47 -5.40 5.23
N SER A 425 -0.75 -6.14 4.16
CA SER A 425 -0.31 -7.54 4.05
C SER A 425 1.20 -7.65 3.80
N ALA A 426 1.80 -6.71 3.09
CA ALA A 426 3.23 -6.72 2.79
C ALA A 426 4.07 -6.31 4.00
N PHE A 427 3.68 -5.25 4.71
CA PHE A 427 4.52 -4.60 5.71
C PHE A 427 3.99 -4.71 7.14
N GLY A 428 2.67 -4.79 7.32
CA GLY A 428 2.05 -4.56 8.63
C GLY A 428 2.57 -3.26 9.27
N GLY A 429 3.09 -3.37 10.49
CA GLY A 429 3.67 -2.24 11.22
C GLY A 429 4.97 -1.70 10.62
N GLY A 430 5.69 -2.47 9.80
CA GLY A 430 7.00 -2.08 9.25
C GLY A 430 6.96 -0.87 8.31
N LEU A 431 5.79 -0.50 7.78
CA LEU A 431 5.60 0.72 6.98
C LEU A 431 5.10 1.91 7.82
N ILE A 432 4.55 1.67 9.02
CA ILE A 432 4.03 2.76 9.87
C ILE A 432 5.18 3.67 10.32
N ASP A 433 6.30 3.12 10.76
CA ASP A 433 7.41 3.92 11.28
C ASP A 433 8.00 4.87 10.21
N PRO A 434 8.36 4.41 8.98
CA PRO A 434 8.78 5.31 7.92
C PRO A 434 7.73 6.38 7.57
N LEU A 435 6.44 6.03 7.56
CA LEU A 435 5.37 6.98 7.28
C LEU A 435 5.26 8.07 8.35
N VAL A 436 5.47 7.73 9.61
CA VAL A 436 5.47 8.69 10.72
C VAL A 436 6.71 9.57 10.66
N GLU A 437 7.89 8.97 10.50
CA GLU A 437 9.17 9.68 10.54
C GLU A 437 9.39 10.59 9.31
N HIS A 438 8.88 10.19 8.15
CA HIS A 438 9.27 10.79 6.88
C HIS A 438 8.10 11.20 5.99
N ALA A 439 6.89 10.65 6.18
CA ALA A 439 5.73 11.00 5.38
C ALA A 439 4.73 11.94 6.07
N GLY A 440 4.95 12.31 7.34
CA GLY A 440 4.11 13.24 8.09
C GLY A 440 2.77 12.64 8.51
N LEU A 441 2.67 11.30 8.57
CA LEU A 441 1.51 10.61 9.08
C LEU A 441 1.59 10.47 10.61
N THR A 442 0.45 10.33 11.27
CA THR A 442 0.40 9.86 12.67
C THR A 442 -0.64 8.77 12.83
N PHE A 443 -0.35 7.81 13.71
CA PHE A 443 -1.25 6.73 14.11
C PHE A 443 -1.38 6.76 15.63
N SER A 444 -2.60 6.88 16.16
CA SER A 444 -2.81 6.98 17.62
C SER A 444 -4.11 6.34 18.07
N VAL A 445 -4.12 5.76 19.26
CA VAL A 445 -5.37 5.46 19.99
C VAL A 445 -5.95 6.77 20.51
N VAL A 446 -7.27 6.91 20.51
CA VAL A 446 -7.98 8.09 21.02
C VAL A 446 -9.13 7.65 21.93
N ASP A 447 -9.51 8.50 22.88
CA ASP A 447 -10.59 8.23 23.84
C ASP A 447 -12.00 8.38 23.22
#